data_AF-A0A2N9H0D7-F1
#
_entry.id   AF-A0A2N9H0D7-F1
#
_cell.length_a   1.000
_cell.length_b   1.000
_cell.length_c   1.000
_cell.angle_alpha   90.00
_cell.angle_beta   90.00
_cell.angle_gamma   90.00
#
_symmetry.space_group_name_H-M   'P 1'
#
loop_
_entity.id
_entity.type
_entity.pdbx_description
1 polymer ?
#
loop_
_entity_poly.entity_id
_entity_poly.type
_entity_poly.pdbx_seq_one_letter_code
_entity_poly.pdbx_strand_id
1 'polypeptide(L)'
;MYLSHSMSFSSTGISSPCKCKVDDEFSSLGSLDEKWLAELTSSMSSGFSEDKTPLGLGQPRIIWPTVEDVRCSLEGYAAGNAVPGPLKNVEKEFLKKYWAKWKASHTGRCRAMPHIKTFTRYNGQKLAWLLLTSSNLSKAAWGALQKNNSQLMIRSYELGVLFLPSSIERCGSGFSCTSNGDIKEDKCRLLDNSEVRRTKLVTLTWQGSRNSGLSSEVIPLPVPYELPPQPYTSEGMLCPSAIVVILRVLPNFISSADVPWSWDRRYTKKDVYGQVWPRQVQLYTFQDS
;
A
#
# COMPACT_ATOMS: atom_id res chain seq x y z
N MET A 1 3.03 8.96 -20.64
CA MET A 1 1.84 9.32 -21.46
C MET A 1 0.93 8.12 -21.73
N TYR A 2 1.44 6.90 -21.91
CA TYR A 2 0.60 5.68 -22.03
C TYR A 2 0.07 5.14 -20.68
N LEU A 3 0.88 5.08 -19.62
CA LEU A 3 0.42 4.69 -18.27
C LEU A 3 -0.55 5.71 -17.63
N SER A 4 -0.43 7.00 -17.97
CA SER A 4 -1.35 8.04 -17.49
C SER A 4 -2.74 7.91 -18.12
N HIS A 5 -2.84 7.42 -19.36
CA HIS A 5 -4.13 7.15 -20.00
C HIS A 5 -4.78 5.84 -19.48
N SER A 6 -3.99 4.82 -19.12
CA SER A 6 -4.53 3.57 -18.57
C SER A 6 -4.91 3.64 -17.09
N MET A 7 -4.42 4.64 -16.35
CA MET A 7 -4.76 4.90 -14.94
C MET A 7 -5.50 6.22 -14.71
N SER A 8 -6.14 6.78 -15.73
CA SER A 8 -7.00 7.95 -15.56
C SER A 8 -8.35 7.52 -14.98
N PHE A 9 -8.48 7.59 -13.64
CA PHE A 9 -9.72 7.25 -12.95
C PHE A 9 -10.43 8.50 -12.41
N SER A 10 -11.72 8.64 -12.69
CA SER A 10 -12.58 9.62 -12.03
C SER A 10 -12.73 9.24 -10.56
N SER A 11 -12.14 9.99 -9.62
CA SER A 11 -12.27 9.72 -8.19
C SER A 11 -13.32 10.64 -7.54
N THR A 12 -14.48 10.09 -7.21
CA THR A 12 -15.59 10.91 -6.67
C THR A 12 -15.57 11.03 -5.14
N GLY A 13 -14.39 11.07 -4.49
CA GLY A 13 -14.28 10.90 -3.02
C GLY A 13 -13.51 11.96 -2.20
N ILE A 14 -12.77 12.88 -2.84
CA ILE A 14 -11.98 13.90 -2.13
C ILE A 14 -12.38 15.28 -2.65
N SER A 15 -12.62 16.26 -1.77
CA SER A 15 -13.17 17.59 -2.09
C SER A 15 -12.13 18.72 -2.06
N SER A 16 -10.83 18.42 -2.01
CA SER A 16 -9.79 19.45 -1.87
C SER A 16 -8.47 19.05 -2.56
N PRO A 17 -7.83 19.92 -3.36
CA PRO A 17 -6.63 19.61 -4.14
C PRO A 17 -5.34 19.41 -3.31
N CYS A 18 -5.33 19.90 -2.07
CA CYS A 18 -4.09 20.10 -1.33
C CYS A 18 -3.99 19.15 -0.13
N LYS A 19 -3.04 18.19 -0.18
CA LYS A 19 -2.66 17.17 0.84
C LYS A 19 -3.11 15.72 0.59
N CYS A 20 -3.30 15.31 -0.66
CA CYS A 20 -3.51 13.89 -0.97
C CYS A 20 -2.17 13.14 -0.99
N LYS A 21 -2.09 11.98 -0.32
CA LYS A 21 -0.91 11.10 -0.29
C LYS A 21 -1.19 9.84 -1.10
N VAL A 22 -0.14 9.25 -1.66
CA VAL A 22 -0.19 7.93 -2.31
C VAL A 22 0.66 7.01 -1.46
N ASP A 23 0.08 5.93 -0.97
CA ASP A 23 0.82 4.92 -0.23
C ASP A 23 0.83 3.62 -1.03
N ASP A 24 2.04 3.08 -1.19
CA ASP A 24 2.29 1.81 -1.84
C ASP A 24 2.81 0.83 -0.78
N GLU A 25 2.11 -0.28 -0.63
CA GLU A 25 2.51 -1.39 0.24
C GLU A 25 2.74 -2.62 -0.62
N PHE A 26 3.84 -3.31 -0.36
CA PHE A 26 4.21 -4.48 -1.13
C PHE A 26 5.20 -5.37 -0.38
N SER A 27 5.21 -6.64 -0.76
CA SER A 27 6.05 -7.65 -0.13
C SER A 27 7.38 -7.88 -0.86
N SER A 28 7.64 -7.24 -2.00
CA SER A 28 8.93 -7.34 -2.70
C SER A 28 9.32 -6.04 -3.40
N LEU A 29 10.63 -5.75 -3.42
CA LEU A 29 11.20 -4.57 -4.07
C LEU A 29 12.13 -4.96 -5.23
N GLY A 30 11.72 -4.62 -6.45
CA GLY A 30 12.54 -4.78 -7.64
C GLY A 30 13.70 -3.76 -7.73
N SER A 31 14.51 -3.83 -8.78
CA SER A 31 15.50 -2.77 -9.04
C SER A 31 14.79 -1.53 -9.60
N LEU A 32 14.66 -0.51 -8.75
CA LEU A 32 14.05 0.76 -9.10
C LEU A 32 15.10 1.86 -9.35
N ASP A 33 14.75 2.86 -10.15
CA ASP A 33 15.48 4.13 -10.22
C ASP A 33 14.50 5.29 -10.01
N GLU A 34 15.03 6.46 -9.66
CA GLU A 34 14.21 7.62 -9.30
C GLU A 34 13.33 8.09 -10.46
N LYS A 35 13.82 7.99 -11.71
CA LYS A 35 13.06 8.35 -12.90
C LYS A 35 11.82 7.45 -13.05
N TRP A 36 12.00 6.14 -12.98
CA TRP A 36 10.89 5.20 -13.09
C TRP A 36 9.88 5.34 -11.95
N LEU A 37 10.35 5.56 -10.72
CA LEU A 37 9.44 5.77 -9.58
C LEU A 37 8.64 7.07 -9.74
N ALA A 38 9.24 8.13 -10.28
CA ALA A 38 8.54 9.37 -10.62
C ALA A 38 7.48 9.16 -11.72
N GLU A 39 7.79 8.36 -12.75
CA GLU A 39 6.83 7.98 -13.80
C GLU A 39 5.64 7.18 -13.24
N LEU A 40 5.91 6.22 -12.36
CA LEU A 40 4.87 5.46 -11.67
C LEU A 40 4.02 6.38 -10.77
N THR A 41 4.67 7.23 -9.98
CA THR A 41 3.99 8.19 -9.09
C THR A 41 3.10 9.15 -9.88
N SER A 42 3.55 9.60 -11.05
CA SER A 42 2.75 10.42 -11.96
C SER A 42 1.50 9.68 -12.43
N SER A 43 1.64 8.39 -12.78
CA SER A 43 0.52 7.56 -13.21
C SER A 43 -0.48 7.34 -12.06
N MET A 44 -0.01 7.03 -10.85
CA MET A 44 -0.82 6.89 -9.63
C MET A 44 -1.42 8.24 -9.17
N SER A 45 -0.83 9.36 -9.59
CA SER A 45 -1.34 10.71 -9.29
C SER A 45 -2.46 11.15 -10.25
N SER A 46 -2.82 10.32 -11.22
CA SER A 46 -3.95 10.58 -12.11
C SER A 46 -5.28 10.57 -11.35
N GLY A 47 -6.24 11.30 -11.91
CA GLY A 47 -7.62 11.32 -11.44
C GLY A 47 -8.11 12.71 -11.04
N PHE A 48 -9.43 12.81 -10.95
CA PHE A 48 -10.15 14.04 -10.63
C PHE A 48 -10.91 13.87 -9.33
N SER A 49 -11.13 14.96 -8.62
CA SER A 49 -12.02 15.06 -7.46
C SER A 49 -13.46 15.32 -7.87
N GLU A 50 -14.37 15.38 -6.90
CA GLU A 50 -15.82 15.61 -7.13
C GLU A 50 -16.09 16.92 -7.90
N ASP A 51 -15.30 17.96 -7.65
CA ASP A 51 -15.39 19.26 -8.31
C ASP A 51 -14.72 19.29 -9.71
N LYS A 52 -14.38 18.11 -10.24
CA LYS A 52 -13.63 17.92 -11.50
C LYS A 52 -12.25 18.57 -11.48
N THR A 53 -11.70 18.90 -10.32
CA THR A 53 -10.31 19.36 -10.25
C THR A 53 -9.35 18.17 -10.21
N PRO A 54 -8.21 18.24 -10.92
CA PRO A 54 -7.19 17.22 -10.82
C PRO A 54 -6.77 17.02 -9.36
N LEU A 55 -6.61 15.77 -8.93
CA LEU A 55 -6.19 15.47 -7.55
C LEU A 55 -4.79 16.00 -7.21
N GLY A 56 -4.02 16.42 -8.21
CA GLY A 56 -2.65 16.95 -8.08
C GLY A 56 -1.59 15.86 -7.99
N LEU A 57 -0.34 16.24 -7.74
CA LEU A 57 0.73 15.29 -7.42
C LEU A 57 0.59 14.83 -5.98
N GLY A 58 0.49 13.51 -5.77
CA GLY A 58 0.55 12.93 -4.44
C GLY A 58 1.98 12.90 -3.90
N GLN A 59 2.14 12.95 -2.58
CA GLN A 59 3.41 12.61 -1.95
C GLN A 59 3.48 11.07 -1.83
N PRO A 60 4.35 10.38 -2.58
CA PRO A 60 4.45 8.93 -2.52
C PRO A 60 5.08 8.49 -1.19
N ARG A 61 4.60 7.37 -0.66
CA ARG A 61 5.17 6.67 0.49
C ARG A 61 5.19 5.19 0.20
N ILE A 62 6.20 4.54 0.75
CA ILE A 62 6.43 3.11 0.58
C ILE A 62 6.38 2.47 1.96
N ILE A 63 5.39 1.63 2.19
CA ILE A 63 5.29 0.84 3.41
C ILE A 63 6.14 -0.41 3.23
N TRP A 64 7.20 -0.51 4.03
CA TRP A 64 8.12 -1.63 4.03
C TRP A 64 8.45 -2.03 5.47
N PRO A 65 8.42 -3.32 5.82
CA PRO A 65 8.79 -3.76 7.16
C PRO A 65 10.23 -3.37 7.52
N THR A 66 10.41 -2.86 8.73
CA THR A 66 11.74 -2.68 9.31
C THR A 66 12.33 -4.02 9.73
N VAL A 67 13.63 -4.05 9.99
CA VAL A 67 14.31 -5.18 10.63
C VAL A 67 13.65 -5.55 11.95
N GLU A 68 13.21 -4.55 12.73
CA GLU A 68 12.56 -4.77 14.02
C GLU A 68 11.15 -5.34 13.85
N ASP A 69 10.39 -4.87 12.87
CA ASP A 69 9.07 -5.42 12.54
C ASP A 69 9.15 -6.91 12.22
N VAL A 70 10.13 -7.32 11.38
CA VAL A 70 10.36 -8.73 11.04
C VAL A 70 10.85 -9.51 12.26
N ARG A 71 11.86 -9.01 12.98
CA ARG A 71 12.44 -9.68 14.15
C ARG A 71 11.42 -9.93 15.26
N CYS A 72 10.50 -8.99 15.48
CA CYS A 72 9.45 -9.07 16.50
C CYS A 72 8.11 -9.63 15.99
N SER A 73 8.05 -10.04 14.73
CA SER A 73 6.88 -10.65 14.12
C SER A 73 6.50 -11.98 14.79
N LEU A 74 5.32 -12.51 14.45
CA LEU A 74 4.86 -13.82 14.93
C LEU A 74 5.78 -14.95 14.45
N GLU A 75 6.42 -14.82 13.29
CA GLU A 75 7.29 -15.85 12.71
C GLU A 75 8.79 -15.53 12.88
N GLY A 76 9.12 -14.43 13.59
CA GLY A 76 10.49 -13.96 13.73
C GLY A 76 11.14 -13.69 12.38
N TYR A 77 12.44 -13.98 12.25
CA TYR A 77 13.12 -13.79 10.96
C TYR A 77 12.58 -14.68 9.83
N ALA A 78 11.83 -15.74 10.14
CA ALA A 78 11.23 -16.60 9.11
C ALA A 78 10.23 -15.83 8.22
N ALA A 79 9.50 -14.87 8.80
CA ALA A 79 8.58 -14.01 8.04
C ALA A 79 9.29 -13.23 6.92
N GLY A 80 10.58 -12.94 7.10
CA GLY A 80 11.38 -12.21 6.12
C GLY A 80 11.52 -12.91 4.77
N ASN A 81 11.24 -14.22 4.69
CA ASN A 81 11.19 -14.96 3.41
C ASN A 81 10.03 -14.49 2.52
N ALA A 82 8.93 -14.03 3.11
CA ALA A 82 7.78 -13.49 2.39
C ALA A 82 7.96 -12.01 2.01
N VAL A 83 9.06 -11.39 2.46
CA VAL A 83 9.41 -9.98 2.19
C VAL A 83 10.73 -9.86 1.40
N PRO A 84 10.83 -10.42 0.17
CA PRO A 84 12.08 -10.40 -0.59
C PRO A 84 12.41 -9.00 -1.14
N GLY A 85 13.35 -8.31 -0.47
CA GLY A 85 14.09 -7.16 -1.01
C GLY A 85 15.59 -7.37 -0.79
N PRO A 86 16.41 -7.55 -1.83
CA PRO A 86 17.86 -7.68 -1.67
C PRO A 86 18.49 -6.33 -1.30
N LEU A 87 19.64 -6.37 -0.64
CA LEU A 87 20.28 -5.21 -0.02
C LEU A 87 20.49 -4.06 -1.00
N LYS A 88 21.03 -4.42 -2.17
CA LYS A 88 21.28 -3.50 -3.30
C LYS A 88 20.04 -2.77 -3.82
N ASN A 89 18.84 -3.29 -3.57
CA ASN A 89 17.58 -2.65 -3.97
C ASN A 89 17.02 -1.77 -2.84
N VAL A 90 17.03 -2.28 -1.61
CA VAL A 90 16.39 -1.60 -0.46
C VAL A 90 17.22 -0.43 0.09
N GLU A 91 18.55 -0.46 -0.05
CA GLU A 91 19.45 0.59 0.47
C GLU A 91 19.70 1.75 -0.51
N LYS A 92 18.99 1.81 -1.65
CA LYS A 92 19.17 2.92 -2.59
C LYS A 92 18.83 4.25 -1.92
N GLU A 93 19.78 5.18 -1.91
CA GLU A 93 19.69 6.47 -1.20
C GLU A 93 18.39 7.24 -1.48
N PHE A 94 17.93 7.26 -2.74
CA PHE A 94 16.72 7.99 -3.12
C PHE A 94 15.44 7.42 -2.50
N LEU A 95 15.45 6.17 -2.01
CA LEU A 95 14.31 5.53 -1.37
C LEU A 95 14.13 5.95 0.09
N LYS A 96 15.19 6.44 0.75
CA LYS A 96 15.17 6.78 2.18
C LYS A 96 14.04 7.74 2.56
N LYS A 97 13.69 8.67 1.66
CA LYS A 97 12.62 9.67 1.87
C LYS A 97 11.20 9.11 1.76
N TYR A 98 11.03 7.91 1.21
CA TYR A 98 9.72 7.30 0.97
C TYR A 98 9.33 6.27 2.03
N TRP A 99 10.27 5.74 2.80
CA TRP A 99 10.00 4.64 3.74
C TRP A 99 9.02 5.03 4.85
N ALA A 100 8.04 4.15 5.04
CA ALA A 100 7.07 4.18 6.12
C ALA A 100 6.95 2.79 6.77
N LYS A 101 6.73 2.79 8.09
CA LYS A 101 6.67 1.58 8.91
C LYS A 101 5.42 0.76 8.60
N TRP A 102 5.57 -0.56 8.69
CA TRP A 102 4.41 -1.45 8.77
C TRP A 102 3.72 -1.23 10.12
N LYS A 103 2.46 -0.78 10.09
CA LYS A 103 1.68 -0.59 11.31
C LYS A 103 0.21 -0.88 11.03
N ALA A 104 -0.36 -1.81 11.77
CA ALA A 104 -1.70 -2.33 11.55
C ALA A 104 -2.43 -2.60 12.88
N SER A 105 -2.32 -1.69 13.85
CA SER A 105 -2.82 -1.93 15.21
C SER A 105 -4.34 -2.02 15.22
N HIS A 106 -5.00 -1.24 14.36
CA HIS A 106 -6.47 -1.24 14.19
C HIS A 106 -7.03 -2.58 13.72
N THR A 107 -6.21 -3.45 13.12
CA THR A 107 -6.61 -4.82 12.76
C THR A 107 -5.91 -5.91 13.57
N GLY A 108 -5.09 -5.54 14.55
CA GLY A 108 -4.30 -6.48 15.35
C GLY A 108 -3.17 -7.17 14.58
N ARG A 109 -2.76 -6.66 13.41
CA ARG A 109 -1.81 -7.34 12.49
C ARG A 109 -0.39 -6.77 12.50
N CYS A 110 -0.01 -5.91 13.44
CA CYS A 110 1.35 -5.35 13.50
C CYS A 110 2.45 -6.41 13.51
N ARG A 111 2.20 -7.58 14.12
CA ARG A 111 3.17 -8.69 14.19
C ARG A 111 3.02 -9.71 13.06
N ALA A 112 2.05 -9.57 12.16
CA ALA A 112 1.92 -10.40 10.98
C ALA A 112 2.55 -9.68 9.79
N MET A 113 3.66 -10.19 9.26
CA MET A 113 4.36 -9.53 8.16
C MET A 113 3.51 -9.56 6.88
N PRO A 114 3.53 -8.46 6.11
CA PRO A 114 2.66 -8.36 4.96
C PRO A 114 3.15 -9.23 3.80
N HIS A 115 2.22 -9.99 3.22
CA HIS A 115 2.34 -10.55 1.88
C HIS A 115 1.26 -9.98 0.93
N ILE A 116 0.41 -9.09 1.43
CA ILE A 116 -0.55 -8.33 0.63
C ILE A 116 0.20 -7.27 -0.21
N LYS A 117 -0.44 -6.76 -1.26
CA LYS A 117 0.07 -5.61 -2.01
C LYS A 117 -1.10 -4.68 -2.26
N THR A 118 -1.03 -3.47 -1.70
CA THR A 118 -2.06 -2.47 -1.94
C THR A 118 -1.45 -1.14 -2.34
N PHE A 119 -2.13 -0.47 -3.26
CA PHE A 119 -1.82 0.89 -3.67
C PHE A 119 -3.06 1.70 -3.33
N THR A 120 -2.90 2.86 -2.70
CA THR A 120 -4.06 3.71 -2.38
C THR A 120 -3.72 5.17 -2.44
N ARG A 121 -4.72 5.97 -2.81
CA ARG A 121 -4.68 7.41 -2.67
C ARG A 121 -5.73 7.88 -1.71
N TYR A 122 -5.33 8.75 -0.79
CA TYR A 122 -6.19 9.14 0.32
C TYR A 122 -5.93 10.56 0.80
N ASN A 123 -6.90 11.07 1.56
CA ASN A 123 -6.80 12.28 2.38
C ASN A 123 -7.42 11.99 3.75
N GLY A 124 -6.58 11.90 4.78
CA GLY A 124 -6.99 11.46 6.11
C GLY A 124 -7.46 10.00 6.10
N GLN A 125 -8.76 9.78 6.29
CA GLN A 125 -9.38 8.46 6.24
C GLN A 125 -10.32 8.28 5.04
N LYS A 126 -10.35 9.24 4.11
CA LYS A 126 -11.12 9.17 2.86
C LYS A 126 -10.22 8.69 1.73
N LEU A 127 -10.70 7.75 0.93
CA LEU A 127 -9.96 7.13 -0.16
C LEU A 127 -10.47 7.67 -1.50
N ALA A 128 -9.55 8.15 -2.35
CA ALA A 128 -9.84 8.40 -3.75
C ALA A 128 -9.98 7.09 -4.52
N TRP A 129 -9.13 6.11 -4.19
CA TRP A 129 -9.15 4.76 -4.74
C TRP A 129 -8.30 3.82 -3.89
N LEU A 130 -8.60 2.52 -3.97
CA LEU A 130 -7.79 1.45 -3.39
C LEU A 130 -7.61 0.37 -4.45
N LEU A 131 -6.37 -0.05 -4.69
CA LEU A 131 -6.03 -1.17 -5.54
C LEU A 131 -5.48 -2.29 -4.66
N LEU A 132 -6.09 -3.47 -4.76
CA LEU A 132 -5.57 -4.71 -4.20
C LEU A 132 -5.05 -5.57 -5.36
N THR A 133 -3.78 -5.99 -5.33
CA THR A 133 -3.14 -6.64 -6.49
C THR A 133 -2.12 -7.70 -6.06
N SER A 134 -1.66 -8.52 -7.01
CA SER A 134 -0.46 -9.34 -6.87
C SER A 134 0.83 -8.55 -7.15
N SER A 135 0.73 -7.41 -7.84
CA SER A 135 1.87 -6.59 -8.29
C SER A 135 2.70 -6.03 -7.15
N ASN A 136 3.94 -6.51 -7.01
CA ASN A 136 4.95 -5.85 -6.18
C ASN A 136 5.47 -4.55 -6.82
N LEU A 137 6.15 -3.69 -6.06
CA LEU A 137 6.79 -2.49 -6.60
C LEU A 137 8.04 -2.85 -7.42
N SER A 138 7.82 -3.16 -8.69
CA SER A 138 8.87 -3.55 -9.63
C SER A 138 8.51 -3.17 -11.08
N LYS A 139 9.55 -2.93 -11.89
CA LYS A 139 9.41 -2.75 -13.35
C LYS A 139 8.84 -3.98 -14.05
N ALA A 140 9.04 -5.17 -13.50
CA ALA A 140 8.56 -6.41 -14.10
C ALA A 140 7.02 -6.50 -14.03
N ALA A 141 6.46 -6.12 -12.88
CA ALA A 141 5.02 -6.12 -12.60
C ALA A 141 4.30 -4.93 -13.26
N TRP A 142 4.87 -3.72 -13.17
CA TRP A 142 4.21 -2.48 -13.61
C TRP A 142 4.62 -2.01 -15.01
N GLY A 143 5.66 -2.63 -15.55
CA GLY A 143 6.23 -2.30 -16.84
C GLY A 143 7.22 -1.13 -16.79
N ALA A 144 8.01 -1.01 -17.86
CA ALA A 144 8.91 0.11 -18.08
C ALA A 144 8.83 0.58 -19.54
N LEU A 145 8.90 1.89 -19.75
CA LEU A 145 8.91 2.49 -21.08
C LEU A 145 10.23 2.18 -21.81
N GLN A 146 10.11 1.79 -23.08
CA GLN A 146 11.20 1.44 -23.99
C GLN A 146 10.97 2.09 -25.37
N LYS A 147 11.96 1.96 -26.27
CA LYS A 147 11.90 2.46 -27.66
C LYS A 147 11.41 3.92 -27.72
N ASN A 148 12.12 4.82 -27.03
CA ASN A 148 11.75 6.24 -26.95
C ASN A 148 10.31 6.47 -26.46
N ASN A 149 9.90 5.76 -25.41
CA ASN A 149 8.57 5.83 -24.79
C ASN A 149 7.39 5.36 -25.66
N SER A 150 7.66 4.68 -26.78
CA SER A 150 6.61 4.12 -27.65
C SER A 150 6.12 2.74 -27.24
N GLN A 151 6.87 2.04 -26.37
CA GLN A 151 6.52 0.69 -25.93
C GLN A 151 6.55 0.59 -24.40
N LEU A 152 5.48 0.05 -23.80
CA LEU A 152 5.48 -0.37 -22.40
C LEU A 152 5.78 -1.87 -22.33
N MET A 153 6.89 -2.24 -21.68
CA MET A 153 7.32 -3.64 -21.58
C MET A 153 7.06 -4.17 -20.17
N ILE A 154 6.22 -5.21 -20.06
CA ILE A 154 5.83 -5.91 -18.83
C ILE A 154 6.41 -7.33 -18.89
N ARG A 155 6.93 -7.84 -17.76
CA ARG A 155 7.60 -9.17 -17.69
C ARG A 155 6.87 -10.19 -16.83
N SER A 156 5.86 -9.77 -16.08
CA SER A 156 5.13 -10.60 -15.13
C SER A 156 3.64 -10.58 -15.44
N TYR A 157 2.98 -11.70 -15.19
CA TYR A 157 1.52 -11.76 -15.12
C TYR A 157 1.09 -11.30 -13.74
N GLU A 158 0.24 -10.29 -13.69
CA GLU A 158 -0.27 -9.72 -12.46
C GLU A 158 -1.76 -9.43 -12.60
N LEU A 159 -2.51 -9.50 -11.50
CA LEU A 159 -3.93 -9.21 -11.48
C LEU A 159 -4.30 -8.48 -10.18
N GLY A 160 -5.23 -7.54 -10.29
CA GLY A 160 -5.75 -6.81 -9.15
C GLY A 160 -7.16 -6.29 -9.36
N VAL A 161 -7.77 -5.83 -8.29
CA VAL A 161 -9.10 -5.23 -8.24
C VAL A 161 -8.98 -3.79 -7.75
N LEU A 162 -9.51 -2.86 -8.54
CA LEU A 162 -9.52 -1.43 -8.23
C LEU A 162 -10.89 -1.03 -7.70
N PHE A 163 -10.92 -0.48 -6.49
CA PHE A 163 -12.10 0.10 -5.87
C PHE A 163 -12.14 1.60 -6.14
N LEU A 164 -13.19 2.05 -6.81
CA LEU A 164 -13.43 3.45 -7.17
C LEU A 164 -14.73 3.97 -6.55
N PRO A 165 -14.76 5.24 -6.10
CA PRO A 165 -16.00 5.92 -5.78
C PRO A 165 -16.85 6.06 -7.05
N SER A 166 -18.05 5.49 -7.04
CA SER A 166 -19.02 5.53 -8.14
C SER A 166 -20.09 6.61 -7.95
N SER A 167 -20.57 7.14 -9.08
CA SER A 167 -21.88 7.80 -9.17
C SER A 167 -22.80 6.80 -9.86
N ILE A 168 -23.47 5.94 -9.10
CA ILE A 168 -24.36 4.92 -9.67
C ILE A 168 -25.64 5.63 -10.14
N GLU A 169 -25.84 5.66 -11.45
CA GLU A 169 -27.17 5.36 -11.98
C GLU A 169 -27.34 3.84 -11.86
N ARG A 170 -28.43 3.36 -11.25
CA ARG A 170 -28.68 1.92 -11.04
C ARG A 170 -28.91 1.18 -12.36
N CYS A 171 -27.92 1.13 -13.24
CA CYS A 171 -27.87 0.24 -14.38
C CYS A 171 -26.85 -0.85 -14.03
N GLY A 172 -27.35 -1.97 -13.52
CA GLY A 172 -26.54 -3.11 -13.12
C GLY A 172 -25.92 -3.77 -14.35
N SER A 173 -24.73 -3.32 -14.75
CA SER A 173 -23.92 -4.06 -15.73
C SER A 173 -23.34 -5.29 -15.03
N GLY A 174 -24.10 -6.39 -15.02
CA GLY A 174 -23.60 -7.68 -14.58
C GLY A 174 -22.51 -8.17 -15.54
N PHE A 175 -21.38 -8.61 -15.01
CA PHE A 175 -20.41 -9.40 -15.78
C PHE A 175 -20.32 -10.79 -15.15
N SER A 176 -20.42 -11.82 -15.99
CA SER A 176 -20.25 -13.22 -15.59
C SER A 176 -19.03 -13.79 -16.29
N CYS A 177 -18.17 -14.47 -15.55
CA CYS A 177 -17.02 -15.19 -16.10
C CYS A 177 -17.32 -16.68 -16.31
N THR A 178 -18.57 -17.12 -16.12
CA THR A 178 -19.00 -18.50 -16.38
C THR A 178 -19.96 -18.54 -17.56
N SER A 179 -19.80 -19.54 -18.43
CA SER A 179 -20.55 -19.67 -19.69
C SER A 179 -22.07 -19.83 -19.53
N ASN A 180 -22.53 -20.22 -18.33
CA ASN A 180 -23.93 -20.55 -18.08
C ASN A 180 -24.50 -19.71 -16.95
N GLY A 181 -25.17 -18.64 -17.33
CA GLY A 181 -26.09 -17.92 -16.48
C GLY A 181 -26.72 -16.86 -17.34
N ASP A 182 -27.98 -17.07 -17.73
CA ASP A 182 -28.80 -16.01 -18.33
C ASP A 182 -28.63 -14.77 -17.44
N ILE A 183 -27.93 -13.76 -17.96
CA ILE A 183 -27.95 -12.45 -17.33
C ILE A 183 -29.38 -12.00 -17.55
N LYS A 184 -30.24 -12.22 -16.54
CA LYS A 184 -31.51 -11.53 -16.46
C LYS A 184 -31.11 -10.07 -16.48
N GLU A 185 -31.27 -9.42 -17.63
CA GLU A 185 -31.34 -7.97 -17.70
C GLU A 185 -32.39 -7.60 -16.67
N ASP A 186 -31.94 -7.11 -15.52
CA ASP A 186 -32.82 -6.40 -14.62
C ASP A 186 -33.28 -5.20 -15.45
N LYS A 187 -34.47 -5.34 -16.05
CA LYS A 187 -35.13 -4.26 -16.78
C LYS A 187 -35.18 -3.11 -15.81
N CYS A 188 -34.26 -2.18 -15.98
CA CYS A 188 -34.23 -0.94 -15.27
C CYS A 188 -35.54 -0.27 -15.61
N ARG A 189 -36.51 -0.37 -14.71
CA ARG A 189 -37.63 0.55 -14.69
C ARG A 189 -36.97 1.91 -14.57
N LEU A 190 -37.02 2.68 -15.65
CA LEU A 190 -36.75 4.11 -15.65
C LEU A 190 -37.70 4.73 -14.62
N LEU A 191 -37.28 4.72 -13.36
CA LEU A 191 -37.86 5.53 -12.31
C LEU A 191 -37.28 6.91 -12.56
N ASP A 192 -38.08 7.72 -13.24
CA ASP A 192 -37.82 9.08 -13.71
C ASP A 192 -37.50 10.11 -12.59
N ASN A 193 -37.02 9.68 -11.43
CA ASN A 193 -36.65 10.52 -10.28
C ASN A 193 -35.62 9.87 -9.33
N SER A 194 -34.80 8.92 -9.78
CA SER A 194 -33.76 8.31 -8.93
C SER A 194 -32.61 9.30 -8.71
N GLU A 195 -32.54 9.94 -7.53
CA GLU A 195 -31.36 10.68 -7.08
C GLU A 195 -30.08 9.86 -7.34
N VAL A 196 -29.10 10.45 -8.04
CA VAL A 196 -27.78 9.83 -8.27
C VAL A 196 -27.11 9.64 -6.92
N ARG A 197 -27.10 8.39 -6.42
CA ARG A 197 -26.41 8.05 -5.18
C ARG A 197 -24.92 7.96 -5.44
N ARG A 198 -24.15 8.80 -4.75
CA ARG A 198 -22.68 8.79 -4.83
C ARG A 198 -22.08 7.96 -3.72
N THR A 199 -21.18 7.06 -4.04
CA THR A 199 -20.45 6.29 -3.04
C THR A 199 -19.18 7.01 -2.62
N LYS A 200 -18.87 7.07 -1.32
CA LYS A 200 -17.61 7.57 -0.76
C LYS A 200 -16.85 6.41 -0.14
N LEU A 201 -15.60 6.24 -0.56
CA LEU A 201 -14.73 5.22 0.01
C LEU A 201 -14.00 5.79 1.24
N VAL A 202 -14.04 5.06 2.35
CA VAL A 202 -13.35 5.44 3.60
C VAL A 202 -12.65 4.24 4.21
N THR A 203 -11.74 4.45 5.15
CA THR A 203 -11.14 3.34 5.92
C THR A 203 -12.09 2.84 7.01
N LEU A 204 -11.79 1.67 7.57
CA LEU A 204 -12.49 1.14 8.76
C LEU A 204 -12.38 2.03 10.00
N THR A 205 -11.38 2.91 10.07
CA THR A 205 -11.12 3.80 11.21
C THR A 205 -11.73 5.19 11.02
N TRP A 206 -12.49 5.42 9.94
CA TRP A 206 -13.17 6.69 9.70
C TRP A 206 -14.30 6.93 10.72
N GLN A 207 -14.23 8.04 11.44
CA GLN A 207 -15.18 8.42 12.50
C GLN A 207 -16.19 9.50 12.07
N GLY A 208 -16.34 9.74 10.76
CA GLY A 208 -17.26 10.77 10.30
C GLY A 208 -18.73 10.39 10.52
N SER A 209 -19.59 11.41 10.58
CA SER A 209 -21.02 11.20 10.72
C SER A 209 -21.57 10.49 9.49
N ARG A 210 -22.30 9.37 9.70
CA ARG A 210 -23.13 8.74 8.67
C ARG A 210 -24.28 9.65 8.19
N ASN A 211 -24.49 10.80 8.83
CA ASN A 211 -25.48 11.80 8.46
C ASN A 211 -24.95 12.81 7.42
N SER A 212 -24.12 12.39 6.47
CA SER A 212 -24.03 13.13 5.22
C SER A 212 -25.33 12.86 4.45
N GLY A 213 -26.02 13.91 4.00
CA GLY A 213 -27.38 13.85 3.45
C GLY A 213 -27.68 12.67 2.51
N LEU A 214 -28.97 12.34 2.40
CA LEU A 214 -29.58 11.19 1.70
C LEU A 214 -28.98 10.77 0.33
N SER A 215 -28.16 11.61 -0.29
CA SER A 215 -27.54 11.47 -1.61
C SER A 215 -26.18 10.74 -1.66
N SER A 216 -25.52 10.42 -0.53
CA SER A 216 -24.21 9.75 -0.56
C SER A 216 -24.07 8.54 0.39
N GLU A 217 -23.74 7.39 -0.18
CA GLU A 217 -23.48 6.14 0.51
C GLU A 217 -22.00 6.05 0.92
N VAL A 218 -21.70 5.66 2.16
CA VAL A 218 -20.32 5.52 2.64
C VAL A 218 -19.93 4.06 2.68
N ILE A 219 -18.90 3.68 1.91
CA ILE A 219 -18.38 2.32 1.82
C ILE A 219 -17.03 2.26 2.58
N PRO A 220 -16.98 1.59 3.74
CA PRO A 220 -15.73 1.38 4.45
C PRO A 220 -14.93 0.23 3.80
N LEU A 221 -13.67 0.48 3.45
CA LEU A 221 -12.74 -0.50 2.90
C LEU A 221 -11.67 -0.89 3.94
N PRO A 222 -11.28 -2.18 3.98
CA PRO A 222 -10.31 -2.70 4.93
C PRO A 222 -8.87 -2.41 4.49
N VAL A 223 -8.43 -1.15 4.56
CA VAL A 223 -7.01 -0.81 4.37
C VAL A 223 -6.19 -1.55 5.44
N PRO A 224 -5.19 -2.38 5.04
CA PRO A 224 -4.55 -3.33 5.95
C PRO A 224 -3.61 -2.67 6.97
N TYR A 225 -3.19 -1.43 6.73
CA TYR A 225 -2.29 -0.64 7.57
C TYR A 225 -2.90 0.71 7.98
N GLU A 226 -2.32 1.35 8.98
CA GLU A 226 -2.75 2.63 9.52
C GLU A 226 -2.48 3.78 8.53
N LEU A 227 -3.48 4.62 8.32
CA LEU A 227 -3.34 5.89 7.59
C LEU A 227 -3.37 7.07 8.57
N PRO A 228 -2.53 8.10 8.38
CA PRO A 228 -1.38 8.12 7.48
C PRO A 228 -0.25 7.22 8.01
N PRO A 229 0.55 6.57 7.14
CA PRO A 229 1.66 5.74 7.58
C PRO A 229 2.71 6.55 8.33
N GLN A 230 3.34 5.92 9.31
CA GLN A 230 4.41 6.55 10.07
C GLN A 230 5.72 6.47 9.27
N PRO A 231 6.41 7.59 8.98
CA PRO A 231 7.73 7.55 8.36
C PRO A 231 8.75 6.79 9.23
N TYR A 232 9.81 6.28 8.61
CA TYR A 232 10.94 5.74 9.36
C TYR A 232 11.58 6.82 10.24
N THR A 233 11.99 6.44 11.45
CA THR A 233 12.74 7.30 12.38
C THR A 233 14.19 7.39 11.94
N SER A 234 14.66 8.62 11.74
CA SER A 234 16.08 8.91 11.50
C SER A 234 16.85 8.88 12.82
N GLU A 235 18.15 8.56 12.75
CA GLU A 235 19.07 8.68 13.88
C GLU A 235 18.98 10.09 14.51
N GLY A 236 18.84 10.15 15.83
CA GLY A 236 18.73 11.41 16.57
C GLY A 236 17.31 11.99 16.75
N MET A 237 16.27 11.36 16.19
CA MET A 237 14.88 11.74 16.49
C MET A 237 14.38 11.04 17.77
N LEU A 238 14.02 11.82 18.80
CA LEU A 238 13.32 11.31 19.98
C LEU A 238 11.89 10.90 19.59
N CYS A 239 11.49 9.66 19.87
CA CYS A 239 10.10 9.22 19.74
C CYS A 239 9.19 10.14 20.57
N PRO A 240 8.12 10.75 20.00
CA PRO A 240 7.25 11.68 20.75
C PRO A 240 6.60 11.06 21.98
N SER A 241 6.24 9.77 21.91
CA SER A 241 5.69 8.98 23.02
C SER A 241 6.68 8.73 24.16
N ALA A 242 7.97 8.95 23.91
CA ALA A 242 9.03 8.68 24.85
C ALA A 242 9.64 9.96 25.46
N ILE A 243 9.27 11.15 24.97
CA ILE A 243 9.76 12.45 25.47
C ILE A 243 9.47 12.63 26.97
N VAL A 244 8.29 12.21 27.44
CA VAL A 244 7.87 12.45 28.84
C VAL A 244 8.54 11.47 29.82
N VAL A 245 8.86 10.25 29.39
CA VAL A 245 9.45 9.21 30.26
C VAL A 245 10.99 9.24 30.21
N ILE A 246 11.58 9.48 29.03
CA ILE A 246 13.03 9.40 28.82
C ILE A 246 13.77 10.56 29.50
N LEU A 247 13.20 11.78 29.50
CA LEU A 247 13.85 12.96 30.11
C LEU A 247 14.04 12.88 31.63
N ARG A 248 13.43 11.90 32.32
CA ARG A 248 13.60 11.72 33.78
C ARG A 248 14.35 10.45 34.20
N VAL A 249 14.52 9.44 33.32
CA VAL A 249 14.96 8.10 33.78
C VAL A 249 16.12 7.50 32.96
N LEU A 250 16.33 7.86 31.69
CA LEU A 250 17.35 7.20 30.85
C LEU A 250 18.06 8.19 29.92
N PRO A 251 19.20 8.80 30.33
CA PRO A 251 19.93 9.78 29.51
C PRO A 251 20.52 9.22 28.20
N ASN A 252 20.48 7.89 27.99
CA ASN A 252 21.09 7.22 26.82
C ASN A 252 20.08 6.57 25.86
N PHE A 253 18.79 6.88 25.95
CA PHE A 253 17.80 6.27 25.05
C PHE A 253 17.75 7.01 23.70
N ILE A 254 18.82 6.89 22.93
CA ILE A 254 18.84 7.26 21.52
C ILE A 254 18.09 6.15 20.78
N SER A 255 16.95 6.49 20.18
CA SER A 255 16.26 5.57 19.27
C SER A 255 17.21 5.27 18.10
N SER A 256 17.60 4.00 17.94
CA SER A 256 18.31 3.57 16.74
C SER A 256 17.46 3.89 15.51
N ALA A 257 18.09 4.33 14.42
CA ALA A 257 17.38 4.52 13.15
C ALA A 257 16.67 3.24 12.73
N ASP A 258 15.50 3.40 12.11
CA ASP A 258 14.87 2.26 11.46
C ASP A 258 15.69 1.81 10.26
N VAL A 259 15.84 0.50 10.13
CA VAL A 259 16.53 -0.12 9.01
C VAL A 259 15.50 -0.93 8.23
N PRO A 260 15.38 -0.77 6.89
CA PRO A 260 14.46 -1.59 6.10
C PRO A 260 14.94 -3.05 6.09
N TRP A 261 13.99 -3.99 6.13
CA TRP A 261 14.32 -5.41 6.02
C TRP A 261 14.98 -5.72 4.67
N SER A 262 16.01 -6.55 4.73
CA SER A 262 16.70 -7.14 3.57
C SER A 262 17.00 -8.61 3.85
N TRP A 263 16.58 -9.51 2.96
CA TRP A 263 16.70 -10.96 3.19
C TRP A 263 18.14 -11.50 3.07
N ASP A 264 19.00 -10.80 2.34
CA ASP A 264 20.42 -11.14 2.10
C ASP A 264 21.40 -10.43 3.06
N ARG A 265 20.89 -9.64 4.01
CA ARG A 265 21.70 -9.04 5.09
C ARG A 265 21.79 -10.00 6.27
N ARG A 266 22.91 -10.01 7.00
CA ARG A 266 23.08 -10.75 8.26
C ARG A 266 22.56 -9.94 9.45
N TYR A 267 21.78 -10.57 10.33
CA TYR A 267 21.26 -10.00 11.57
C TYR A 267 21.62 -10.88 12.75
N THR A 268 22.36 -10.33 13.73
CA THR A 268 22.89 -11.07 14.89
C THR A 268 22.02 -10.94 16.14
N LYS A 269 21.10 -9.98 16.19
CA LYS A 269 20.12 -9.87 17.28
C LYS A 269 19.14 -11.04 17.20
N LYS A 270 18.79 -11.64 18.33
CA LYS A 270 17.85 -12.76 18.37
C LYS A 270 16.41 -12.29 18.09
N ASP A 271 15.65 -13.09 17.34
CA ASP A 271 14.21 -12.91 17.15
C ASP A 271 13.39 -13.48 18.32
N VAL A 272 12.06 -13.50 18.17
CA VAL A 272 11.13 -14.05 19.18
C VAL A 272 11.33 -15.54 19.49
N TYR A 273 12.08 -16.27 18.67
CA TYR A 273 12.43 -17.68 18.84
C TYR A 273 13.89 -17.87 19.28
N GLY A 274 14.62 -16.79 19.59
CA GLY A 274 16.02 -16.87 19.96
C GLY A 274 16.97 -17.07 18.78
N GLN A 275 16.48 -16.96 17.53
CA GLN A 275 17.23 -17.25 16.30
C GLN A 275 17.87 -15.98 15.71
N VAL A 276 18.96 -16.15 14.96
CA VAL A 276 19.62 -15.10 14.17
C VAL A 276 19.35 -15.33 12.68
N TRP A 277 19.71 -14.37 11.82
CA TRP A 277 19.51 -14.48 10.38
C TRP A 277 20.81 -14.26 9.57
N PRO A 278 21.10 -15.07 8.54
CA PRO A 278 20.33 -16.24 8.10
C PRO A 278 20.33 -17.34 9.16
N ARG A 279 19.26 -18.14 9.18
CA ARG A 279 19.13 -19.26 10.13
C ARG A 279 20.24 -20.28 9.86
N GLN A 280 20.86 -20.80 10.93
CA GLN A 280 21.68 -21.99 10.81
C GLN A 280 20.74 -23.18 10.59
N VAL A 281 20.63 -23.62 9.34
CA VAL A 281 19.90 -24.85 9.01
C VAL A 281 20.85 -26.02 9.27
N GLN A 282 20.57 -26.83 10.29
CA GLN A 282 21.18 -28.15 10.39
C GLN A 282 20.56 -29.02 9.29
N LEU A 283 21.35 -29.36 8.27
CA LEU A 283 20.95 -30.38 7.31
C LEU A 283 20.90 -31.70 8.06
N TYR A 284 19.76 -32.39 8.03
CA TYR A 284 19.70 -33.78 8.45
C TYR A 284 20.57 -34.59 7.49
N THR A 285 21.76 -34.99 7.93
CA THR A 285 22.52 -36.02 7.24
C THR A 285 21.73 -37.31 7.38
N PHE A 286 21.24 -37.86 6.26
CA PHE A 286 20.79 -39.24 6.22
C PHE A 286 21.97 -40.09 6.73
N GLN A 287 21.81 -40.72 7.88
CA GLN A 287 22.70 -41.82 8.26
C GLN A 287 22.30 -42.97 7.35
N ASP A 288 23.16 -43.31 6.39
CA ASP A 288 23.02 -44.53 5.60
C ASP A 288 22.99 -45.71 6.59
N SER A 289 21.82 -46.33 6.69
CA SER A 289 21.57 -47.57 7.44
C SER A 289 21.93 -48.79 6.61
#